data_AF-A0A2J8R6N8-F1
#
_entry.id   AF-A0A2J8R6N8-F1
#
_cell.length_a   1.000
_cell.length_b   1.000
_cell.length_c   1.000
_cell.angle_alpha   90.00
_cell.angle_beta   90.00
_cell.angle_gamma   90.00
#
_symmetry.space_group_name_H-M   'P 1'
#
loop_
_entity.id
_entity.type
_entity.pdbx_description
1 polymer ?
#
loop_
_entity_poly.entity_id
_entity_poly.type
_entity_poly.pdbx_seq_one_letter_code
_entity_poly.pdbx_strand_id
1 'polypeptide(L)'
;NSFSSLLLRPSFCRTCAPKGLAIIPSLALWLIALEMAKIHTIHANGSLPKPTLWHKMHNYFTLVKNEINPSLSADVPKVEVLERELAWLKEHLSQLESPVVFCHNDLLCKNIIYDSTKGHVRFIDYEYAGYNYQAFDIGNHFNEFAGVNEVDYCLYPARETQLQWLHYYLQAQKGMAVTPREVQRLYVQVNK
;
A
#
# COMPACT_ATOMS: atom_id res chain seq x y z
N ASN A 1 25.28 -6.90 25.92
CA ASN A 1 23.96 -6.92 25.28
C ASN A 1 23.98 -6.04 24.04
N SER A 2 24.28 -6.67 22.90
CA SER A 2 24.98 -6.10 21.74
C SER A 2 24.13 -6.06 20.46
N PHE A 3 22.81 -5.87 20.58
CA PHE A 3 21.93 -5.82 19.41
C PHE A 3 21.42 -4.41 19.05
N SER A 4 21.61 -3.41 19.92
CA SER A 4 21.11 -2.04 19.69
C SER A 4 22.12 -1.10 19.02
N SER A 5 23.41 -1.45 18.97
CA SER A 5 24.49 -0.56 18.51
C SER A 5 24.91 -0.73 17.03
N LEU A 6 24.29 -1.65 16.28
CA LEU A 6 24.65 -1.93 14.89
C LEU A 6 23.80 -1.22 13.83
N LEU A 7 22.74 -0.51 14.23
CA LEU A 7 21.84 0.21 13.31
C LEU A 7 22.28 1.64 12.97
N LEU A 8 23.42 2.10 13.50
CA LEU A 8 23.90 3.48 13.34
C LEU A 8 25.35 3.49 12.82
N ARG A 9 25.55 3.15 11.54
CA ARG A 9 26.76 3.56 10.80
C ARG A 9 26.38 4.42 9.59
N PRO A 10 27.07 5.56 9.37
CA PRO A 10 26.67 6.58 8.42
C PRO A 10 27.19 6.25 7.02
N SER A 11 26.54 5.31 6.38
CA SER A 11 26.63 5.13 4.93
C SER A 11 25.23 4.75 4.45
N PHE A 12 24.39 5.78 4.34
CA PHE A 12 23.10 5.77 3.67
C PHE A 12 22.00 4.85 4.24
N CYS A 13 21.97 4.61 5.55
CA CYS A 13 20.73 4.24 6.24
C CYS A 13 19.94 5.52 6.54
N ARG A 14 19.32 6.13 5.50
CA ARG A 14 18.32 7.17 5.70
C ARG A 14 16.97 6.52 5.49
N THR A 15 16.26 6.24 6.58
CA THR A 15 14.79 6.30 6.56
C THR A 15 14.39 7.55 5.77
N CYS A 16 13.45 7.44 4.81
CA CYS A 16 13.04 8.63 4.07
C CYS A 16 12.72 9.75 5.06
N ALA A 17 13.31 10.92 4.79
CA ALA A 17 13.11 12.16 5.50
C ALA A 17 11.60 12.51 5.61
N PRO A 18 11.21 13.47 6.48
CA PRO A 18 9.81 13.87 6.77
C PRO A 18 8.87 14.21 5.59
N LYS A 19 9.33 14.13 4.34
CA LYS A 19 8.61 14.48 3.10
C LYS A 19 8.13 13.26 2.28
N GLY A 20 7.94 12.10 2.91
CA GLY A 20 7.37 10.90 2.27
C GLY A 20 8.25 10.25 1.19
N LEU A 21 7.62 9.47 0.30
CA LEU A 21 8.28 8.73 -0.79
C LEU A 21 8.79 9.63 -1.93
N ALA A 22 8.40 10.91 -1.98
CA ALA A 22 8.71 11.83 -3.08
C ALA A 22 10.23 12.12 -3.27
N ILE A 23 11.06 11.79 -2.27
CA ILE A 23 12.53 12.00 -2.34
C ILE A 23 13.25 10.73 -2.81
N ILE A 24 12.54 9.60 -2.96
CA ILE A 24 13.14 8.36 -3.44
C ILE A 24 13.58 8.53 -4.90
N PRO A 25 14.86 8.28 -5.24
CA PRO A 25 15.33 8.32 -6.63
C PRO A 25 14.47 7.41 -7.51
N SER A 26 14.32 7.73 -8.81
CA SER A 26 13.58 6.87 -9.76
C SER A 26 14.08 5.42 -9.77
N LEU A 27 15.39 5.20 -9.54
CA LEU A 27 16.03 3.89 -9.38
C LEU A 27 15.67 3.16 -8.07
N ALA A 28 15.00 3.77 -7.11
CA ALA A 28 14.46 3.03 -5.97
C ALA A 28 12.96 2.76 -6.13
N LEU A 29 12.23 3.57 -6.90
CA LEU A 29 10.82 3.33 -7.23
C LEU A 29 10.58 2.03 -8.01
N TRP A 30 11.39 1.75 -9.04
CA TRP A 30 11.28 0.47 -9.76
C TRP A 30 11.63 -0.73 -8.86
N LEU A 31 12.62 -0.63 -7.95
CA LEU A 31 12.97 -1.72 -7.04
C LEU A 31 11.84 -2.03 -6.05
N ILE A 32 11.10 -1.01 -5.62
CA ILE A 32 9.90 -1.19 -4.79
C ILE A 32 8.82 -1.95 -5.59
N ALA A 33 8.59 -1.58 -6.86
CA ALA A 33 7.65 -2.30 -7.73
C ALA A 33 8.02 -3.79 -7.87
N LEU A 34 9.31 -4.08 -8.05
CA LEU A 34 9.83 -5.43 -8.16
C LEU A 34 9.66 -6.23 -6.85
N GLU A 35 9.96 -5.63 -5.70
CA GLU A 35 9.80 -6.32 -4.42
C GLU A 35 8.33 -6.54 -4.07
N MET A 36 7.45 -5.57 -4.33
CA MET A 36 6.01 -5.73 -4.15
C MET A 36 5.44 -6.82 -5.06
N ALA A 37 5.90 -6.89 -6.33
CA ALA A 37 5.50 -7.96 -7.25
C ALA A 37 5.85 -9.34 -6.69
N LYS A 38 7.05 -9.53 -6.12
CA LYS A 38 7.44 -10.80 -5.48
C LYS A 38 6.52 -11.16 -4.31
N ILE A 39 6.21 -10.21 -3.43
CA ILE A 39 5.33 -10.46 -2.27
C ILE A 39 3.92 -10.85 -2.73
N HIS A 40 3.40 -10.18 -3.75
CA HIS A 40 2.07 -10.48 -4.31
C HIS A 40 2.00 -11.83 -5.05
N THR A 41 3.14 -12.49 -5.31
CA THR A 41 3.17 -13.87 -5.84
C THR A 41 3.15 -14.96 -4.76
N ILE A 42 3.16 -14.58 -3.48
CA ILE A 42 3.02 -15.55 -2.38
C ILE A 42 1.60 -16.12 -2.41
N HIS A 43 1.50 -17.42 -2.68
CA HIS A 43 0.23 -18.13 -2.79
C HIS A 43 -0.21 -18.73 -1.45
N ALA A 44 -1.52 -18.79 -1.24
CA ALA A 44 -2.10 -19.51 -0.12
C ALA A 44 -1.99 -21.01 -0.37
N ASN A 45 -1.55 -21.75 0.65
CA ASN A 45 -1.65 -23.21 0.63
C ASN A 45 -3.11 -23.58 0.97
N GLY A 46 -3.85 -24.13 0.00
CA GLY A 46 -5.20 -24.65 0.22
C GLY A 46 -6.31 -23.80 -0.41
N SER A 47 -7.22 -23.27 0.41
CA SER A 47 -8.43 -22.58 -0.06
C SER A 47 -8.14 -21.23 -0.70
N LEU A 48 -9.05 -20.78 -1.58
CA LEU A 48 -8.96 -19.46 -2.20
C LEU A 48 -8.92 -18.37 -1.10
N PRO A 49 -7.91 -17.50 -1.10
CA PRO A 49 -7.77 -16.48 -0.09
C PRO A 49 -8.92 -15.46 -0.18
N LYS A 50 -9.35 -14.96 0.98
CA LYS A 50 -10.38 -13.91 1.09
C LYS A 50 -9.72 -12.59 1.51
N PRO A 51 -10.18 -11.45 0.98
CA PRO A 51 -9.63 -10.15 1.34
C PRO A 51 -10.01 -9.78 2.77
N THR A 52 -9.02 -9.39 3.56
CA THR A 52 -9.21 -9.03 4.98
C THR A 52 -9.73 -7.60 5.17
N LEU A 53 -9.66 -6.73 4.14
CA LEU A 53 -10.04 -5.32 4.21
C LEU A 53 -11.42 -5.10 4.82
N TRP A 54 -12.46 -5.72 4.25
CA TRP A 54 -13.84 -5.48 4.68
C TRP A 54 -14.11 -5.99 6.10
N HIS A 55 -13.46 -7.09 6.48
CA HIS A 55 -13.56 -7.60 7.85
C HIS A 55 -12.92 -6.61 8.84
N LYS A 56 -11.71 -6.12 8.54
CA LYS A 56 -11.03 -5.11 9.37
C LYS A 56 -11.84 -3.81 9.47
N MET A 57 -12.34 -3.28 8.34
CA MET A 57 -13.17 -2.08 8.32
C MET A 57 -14.44 -2.23 9.17
N HIS A 58 -15.10 -3.39 9.12
CA HIS A 58 -16.28 -3.64 9.94
C HIS A 58 -15.94 -3.72 11.43
N ASN A 59 -14.82 -4.33 11.81
CA ASN A 59 -14.35 -4.37 13.19
C ASN A 59 -14.05 -2.96 13.72
N TYR A 60 -13.31 -2.13 12.97
CA TYR A 60 -13.05 -0.74 13.34
C TYR A 60 -14.32 0.09 13.46
N PHE A 61 -15.24 -0.06 12.50
CA PHE A 61 -16.52 0.63 12.55
C PHE A 61 -17.35 0.24 13.78
N THR A 62 -17.32 -1.04 14.16
CA THR A 62 -18.00 -1.53 15.36
C THR A 62 -17.44 -0.92 16.63
N LEU A 63 -16.11 -0.78 16.74
CA LEU A 63 -15.47 -0.07 17.85
C LEU A 63 -15.87 1.40 17.90
N VAL A 64 -15.90 2.08 16.74
CA VAL A 64 -16.37 3.47 16.67
C VAL A 64 -17.80 3.59 17.17
N LYS A 65 -18.70 2.72 16.68
CA LYS A 65 -20.12 2.73 17.02
C LYS A 65 -20.38 2.48 18.51
N ASN A 66 -19.65 1.53 19.11
CA ASN A 66 -19.93 1.05 20.46
C ASN A 66 -19.15 1.78 21.56
N GLU A 67 -17.92 2.20 21.26
CA GLU A 67 -16.99 2.69 22.29
C GLU A 67 -16.63 4.17 22.12
N ILE A 68 -16.52 4.65 20.88
CA ILE A 68 -15.97 5.99 20.59
C ILE A 68 -17.07 7.02 20.27
N ASN A 69 -18.25 6.57 19.82
CA ASN A 69 -19.35 7.44 19.38
C ASN A 69 -19.68 8.57 20.38
N PRO A 70 -19.75 8.33 21.71
CA PRO A 70 -20.03 9.41 22.68
C PRO A 70 -18.95 10.52 22.73
N SER A 71 -17.75 10.22 22.24
CA SER A 71 -16.56 11.07 22.31
C SER A 71 -16.15 11.63 20.93
N LEU A 72 -16.96 11.42 19.88
CA LEU A 72 -16.64 11.94 18.55
C LEU A 72 -16.75 13.46 18.51
N SER A 73 -15.80 14.10 17.83
CA SER A 73 -15.88 15.54 17.50
C SER A 73 -17.10 15.83 16.64
N ALA A 74 -17.63 17.06 16.75
CA ALA A 74 -18.70 17.55 15.88
C ALA A 74 -18.32 17.56 14.38
N ASP A 75 -17.02 17.57 14.07
CA ASP A 75 -16.50 17.51 12.69
C ASP A 75 -16.58 16.11 12.07
N VAL A 76 -16.79 15.07 12.88
CA VAL A 76 -16.89 13.69 12.39
C VAL A 76 -18.32 13.43 11.90
N PRO A 77 -18.51 12.87 10.69
CA PRO A 77 -19.83 12.47 10.23
C PRO A 77 -20.51 11.50 11.21
N LYS A 78 -21.84 11.60 11.32
CA LYS A 78 -22.62 10.71 12.17
C LYS A 78 -22.39 9.24 11.78
N VAL A 79 -22.49 8.35 12.76
CA VAL A 79 -22.26 6.91 12.57
C VAL A 79 -23.12 6.32 11.45
N GLU A 80 -24.36 6.78 11.28
CA GLU A 80 -25.26 6.29 10.22
C GLU A 80 -24.78 6.71 8.82
N VAL A 81 -24.11 7.87 8.71
CA VAL A 81 -23.48 8.31 7.46
C VAL A 81 -22.29 7.42 7.16
N LEU A 82 -21.41 7.20 8.14
CA LEU A 82 -20.24 6.34 7.99
C LEU A 82 -20.62 4.89 7.63
N GLU A 83 -21.69 4.36 8.21
CA GLU A 83 -22.23 3.03 7.89
C GLU A 83 -22.65 2.93 6.41
N ARG A 84 -23.36 3.96 5.92
CA ARG A 84 -23.79 4.03 4.53
C ARG A 84 -22.60 4.20 3.57
N GLU A 85 -21.64 5.06 3.88
CA GLU A 85 -20.43 5.25 3.06
C GLU A 85 -19.62 3.96 2.98
N LEU A 86 -19.46 3.22 4.10
CA LEU A 86 -18.73 1.95 4.10
C LEU A 86 -19.45 0.88 3.25
N ALA A 87 -20.78 0.80 3.34
CA ALA A 87 -21.57 -0.11 2.51
C ALA A 87 -21.43 0.24 1.01
N TRP A 88 -21.55 1.53 0.68
CA TRP A 88 -21.38 2.05 -0.66
C TRP A 88 -19.99 1.74 -1.23
N LEU A 89 -18.92 2.01 -0.47
CA LEU A 89 -17.53 1.69 -0.85
C LEU A 89 -17.36 0.20 -1.14
N LYS A 90 -17.89 -0.67 -0.26
CA LYS A 90 -17.80 -2.12 -0.43
C LYS A 90 -18.48 -2.58 -1.71
N GLU A 91 -19.68 -2.08 -1.99
CA GLU A 91 -20.43 -2.43 -3.19
C GLU A 91 -19.68 -2.00 -4.47
N HIS A 92 -19.19 -0.77 -4.49
CA HIS A 92 -18.54 -0.19 -5.67
C HIS A 92 -17.16 -0.81 -5.94
N LEU A 93 -16.33 -0.96 -4.90
CA LEU A 93 -14.96 -1.47 -5.08
C LEU A 93 -14.92 -2.98 -5.34
N SER A 94 -15.92 -3.74 -4.87
CA SER A 94 -16.01 -5.18 -5.17
C SER A 94 -16.24 -5.48 -6.67
N GLN A 95 -16.78 -4.51 -7.43
CA GLN A 95 -17.01 -4.65 -8.87
C GLN A 95 -15.74 -4.50 -9.72
N LEU A 96 -14.64 -4.03 -9.13
CA LEU A 96 -13.37 -3.83 -9.85
C LEU A 96 -12.64 -5.13 -10.17
N GLU A 97 -13.04 -6.23 -9.52
CA GLU A 97 -12.43 -7.56 -9.69
C GLU A 97 -10.91 -7.52 -9.53
N SER A 98 -10.41 -6.74 -8.55
CA SER A 98 -9.00 -6.73 -8.23
C SER A 98 -8.61 -8.10 -7.66
N PRO A 99 -7.51 -8.72 -8.13
CA PRO A 99 -7.05 -10.00 -7.61
C PRO A 99 -6.78 -9.94 -6.10
N VAL A 100 -7.10 -11.01 -5.40
CA VAL A 100 -6.72 -11.19 -3.99
C VAL A 100 -5.34 -11.83 -3.93
N VAL A 101 -4.38 -11.12 -3.36
CA VAL A 101 -2.97 -11.53 -3.24
C VAL A 101 -2.51 -11.33 -1.80
N PHE A 102 -1.35 -11.89 -1.45
CA PHE A 102 -0.73 -11.57 -0.17
C PHE A 102 -0.19 -10.14 -0.24
N CYS A 103 -0.74 -9.26 0.60
CA CYS A 103 -0.41 -7.84 0.66
C CYS A 103 0.34 -7.52 1.95
N HIS A 104 1.16 -6.49 1.92
CA HIS A 104 1.76 -5.90 3.11
C HIS A 104 0.74 -5.04 3.88
N ASN A 105 -0.11 -4.31 3.15
CA ASN A 105 -1.16 -3.40 3.63
C ASN A 105 -0.66 -2.13 4.36
N ASP A 106 0.66 -1.89 4.44
CA ASP A 106 1.24 -0.77 5.19
C ASP A 106 2.61 -0.33 4.64
N LEU A 107 2.71 -0.07 3.33
CA LEU A 107 3.99 0.23 2.67
C LEU A 107 4.36 1.71 2.64
N LEU A 108 4.36 2.32 3.83
CA LEU A 108 4.96 3.65 4.04
C LEU A 108 6.49 3.61 4.01
N CYS A 109 7.15 4.74 3.75
CA CYS A 109 8.60 4.71 3.50
C CYS A 109 9.41 4.13 4.68
N LYS A 110 8.98 4.32 5.94
CA LYS A 110 9.70 3.74 7.10
C LYS A 110 9.83 2.21 7.02
N ASN A 111 8.90 1.55 6.31
CA ASN A 111 8.82 0.10 6.14
C ASN A 111 9.60 -0.39 4.91
N ILE A 112 10.30 0.51 4.19
CA ILE A 112 11.08 0.21 2.99
C ILE A 112 12.56 0.43 3.28
N ILE A 113 13.35 -0.64 3.19
CA ILE A 113 14.81 -0.58 3.32
C ILE A 113 15.42 -0.68 1.93
N TYR A 114 16.14 0.38 1.52
CA TYR A 114 16.96 0.36 0.31
C TYR A 114 18.43 0.09 0.66
N ASP A 115 18.97 -1.02 0.18
CA ASP A 115 20.41 -1.31 0.26
C ASP A 115 21.08 -0.80 -1.02
N SER A 116 21.71 0.37 -0.93
CA SER A 116 22.42 0.99 -2.06
C SER A 116 23.65 0.22 -2.50
N THR A 117 24.25 -0.59 -1.62
CA THR A 117 25.47 -1.36 -1.94
C THR A 117 25.14 -2.56 -2.81
N LYS A 118 23.99 -3.19 -2.55
CA LYS A 118 23.51 -4.36 -3.29
C LYS A 118 22.45 -4.03 -4.33
N GLY A 119 21.97 -2.78 -4.37
CA GLY A 119 20.96 -2.31 -5.32
C GLY A 119 19.63 -3.04 -5.18
N HIS A 120 19.17 -3.34 -3.97
CA HIS A 120 17.88 -4.01 -3.75
C HIS A 120 17.07 -3.35 -2.64
N VAL A 121 15.76 -3.60 -2.69
CA VAL A 121 14.79 -3.14 -1.70
C VAL A 121 14.26 -4.35 -0.92
N ARG A 122 14.03 -4.18 0.37
CA ARG A 122 13.31 -5.13 1.24
C ARG A 122 12.24 -4.38 2.02
N PHE A 123 11.09 -5.01 2.19
CA PHE A 123 10.07 -4.52 3.12
C PHE A 123 10.22 -5.16 4.48
N ILE A 124 9.84 -4.42 5.52
CA ILE A 124 9.83 -4.84 6.93
C ILE A 124 8.50 -4.47 7.56
N ASP A 125 8.26 -4.95 8.79
CA ASP A 125 7.07 -4.60 9.57
C ASP A 125 5.73 -5.11 8.98
N TYR A 126 5.60 -6.44 8.93
CA TYR A 126 4.45 -7.13 8.33
C TYR A 126 3.25 -7.28 9.29
N GLU A 127 3.09 -6.40 10.27
CA GLU A 127 2.04 -6.52 11.30
C GLU A 127 0.62 -6.50 10.70
N TYR A 128 0.41 -5.74 9.62
CA TYR A 128 -0.86 -5.66 8.90
C TYR A 128 -0.97 -6.61 7.71
N ALA A 129 0.08 -7.39 7.43
CA ALA A 129 0.16 -8.23 6.25
C ALA A 129 -0.91 -9.32 6.24
N GLY A 130 -1.36 -9.67 5.04
CA GLY A 130 -2.39 -10.67 4.85
C GLY A 130 -3.02 -10.58 3.48
N TYR A 131 -3.90 -11.54 3.17
CA TYR A 131 -4.58 -11.54 1.89
C TYR A 131 -5.51 -10.35 1.75
N ASN A 132 -5.33 -9.60 0.68
CA ASN A 132 -6.12 -8.42 0.37
C ASN A 132 -6.11 -8.14 -1.15
N TYR A 133 -6.81 -7.09 -1.57
CA TYR A 133 -6.83 -6.68 -2.97
C TYR A 133 -5.47 -6.11 -3.40
N GLN A 134 -4.95 -6.60 -4.53
CA GLN A 134 -3.72 -6.11 -5.15
C GLN A 134 -3.75 -4.58 -5.33
N ALA A 135 -4.89 -4.05 -5.80
CA ALA A 135 -5.04 -2.63 -6.07
C ALA A 135 -5.02 -1.79 -4.78
N PHE A 136 -5.50 -2.33 -3.65
CA PHE A 136 -5.48 -1.65 -2.37
C PHE A 136 -4.05 -1.41 -1.90
N ASP A 137 -3.19 -2.44 -1.94
CA ASP A 137 -1.81 -2.32 -1.44
C ASP A 137 -0.97 -1.35 -2.29
N ILE A 138 -1.17 -1.39 -3.62
CA ILE A 138 -0.52 -0.46 -4.55
C ILE A 138 -1.05 0.98 -4.35
N GLY A 139 -2.37 1.17 -4.25
CA GLY A 139 -2.98 2.48 -4.04
C GLY A 139 -2.55 3.09 -2.71
N ASN A 140 -2.49 2.27 -1.66
CA ASN A 140 -1.98 2.68 -0.36
C ASN A 140 -0.51 3.15 -0.47
N HIS A 141 0.35 2.38 -1.15
CA HIS A 141 1.73 2.80 -1.38
C HIS A 141 1.86 4.14 -2.14
N PHE A 142 0.97 4.43 -3.09
CA PHE A 142 0.95 5.73 -3.77
C PHE A 142 0.48 6.88 -2.87
N ASN A 143 -0.46 6.63 -1.95
CA ASN A 143 -0.89 7.64 -0.97
C ASN A 143 0.26 8.10 -0.06
N GLU A 144 1.21 7.21 0.23
CA GLU A 144 2.39 7.50 1.07
C GLU A 144 3.37 8.52 0.44
N PHE A 145 3.20 8.88 -0.84
CA PHE A 145 3.92 9.98 -1.46
C PHE A 145 3.48 11.34 -0.90
N ALA A 146 2.22 11.46 -0.47
CA ALA A 146 1.72 12.69 0.15
C ALA A 146 2.31 12.94 1.54
N GLY A 147 2.95 11.95 2.16
CA GLY A 147 3.50 12.05 3.51
C GLY A 147 2.45 11.82 4.60
N VAL A 148 2.94 11.57 5.82
CA VAL A 148 2.11 11.19 6.98
C VAL A 148 1.93 12.35 7.98
N ASN A 149 3.03 13.04 8.33
CA ASN A 149 3.00 14.12 9.32
C ASN A 149 2.63 15.48 8.69
N GLU A 150 3.12 15.73 7.48
CA GLU A 150 2.83 16.92 6.68
C GLU A 150 2.28 16.42 5.35
N VAL A 151 0.95 16.34 5.25
CA VAL A 151 0.27 15.81 4.07
C VAL A 151 0.29 16.85 2.96
N ASP A 152 0.95 16.53 1.85
CA ASP A 152 0.96 17.32 0.62
C ASP A 152 0.51 16.47 -0.58
N TYR A 153 -0.76 16.59 -0.95
CA TYR A 153 -1.33 15.87 -2.09
C TYR A 153 -0.73 16.27 -3.45
N CYS A 154 -0.01 17.39 -3.55
CA CYS A 154 0.73 17.74 -4.76
C CYS A 154 1.89 16.77 -5.03
N LEU A 155 2.31 15.98 -4.03
CA LEU A 155 3.35 14.96 -4.16
C LEU A 155 2.80 13.61 -4.64
N TYR A 156 1.47 13.43 -4.69
CA TYR A 156 0.88 12.19 -5.21
C TYR A 156 1.36 11.92 -6.64
N PRO A 157 1.77 10.68 -6.97
CA PRO A 157 2.43 10.41 -8.24
C PRO A 157 1.52 10.73 -9.43
N ALA A 158 2.05 11.53 -10.36
CA ALA A 158 1.37 11.83 -11.62
C ALA A 158 1.07 10.55 -12.40
N ARG A 159 0.04 10.61 -13.25
CA ARG A 159 -0.45 9.46 -14.03
C ARG A 159 0.67 8.73 -14.79
N GLU A 160 1.59 9.46 -15.40
CA GLU A 160 2.71 8.92 -16.16
C GLU A 160 3.64 8.10 -15.25
N THR A 161 3.92 8.61 -14.05
CA THR A 161 4.76 7.92 -13.05
C THR A 161 4.08 6.65 -12.57
N GLN A 162 2.78 6.71 -12.29
CA GLN A 162 2.01 5.54 -11.90
C GLN A 162 2.01 4.48 -12.99
N LEU A 163 1.70 4.85 -14.24
CA LEU A 163 1.66 3.90 -15.36
C LEU A 163 3.02 3.23 -15.57
N GLN A 164 4.11 3.98 -15.46
CA GLN A 164 5.46 3.43 -15.55
C GLN A 164 5.75 2.45 -14.40
N TRP A 165 5.40 2.82 -13.16
CA TRP A 165 5.56 1.96 -11.99
C TRP A 165 4.75 0.66 -12.12
N LEU A 166 3.48 0.77 -12.52
CA LEU A 166 2.58 -0.36 -12.73
C LEU A 166 3.07 -1.30 -13.85
N HIS A 167 3.71 -0.74 -14.88
CA HIS A 167 4.36 -1.55 -15.92
C HIS A 167 5.50 -2.40 -15.34
N TYR A 168 6.40 -1.82 -14.56
CA TYR A 168 7.49 -2.56 -13.91
C TYR A 168 6.95 -3.63 -12.96
N TYR A 169 5.94 -3.28 -12.16
CA TYR A 169 5.27 -4.21 -11.25
C TYR A 169 4.69 -5.43 -12.01
N LEU A 170 3.88 -5.18 -13.05
CA LEU A 170 3.26 -6.25 -13.83
C LEU A 170 4.30 -7.11 -14.57
N GLN A 171 5.37 -6.48 -15.07
CA GLN A 171 6.42 -7.20 -15.79
C GLN A 171 7.17 -8.14 -14.84
N ALA A 172 7.47 -7.68 -13.63
CA ALA A 172 8.09 -8.49 -12.58
C ALA A 172 7.15 -9.62 -12.11
N GLN A 173 5.85 -9.34 -11.97
CA GLN A 173 4.87 -10.32 -11.52
C GLN A 173 4.63 -11.43 -12.56
N LYS A 174 4.53 -11.08 -13.84
CA LYS A 174 4.21 -12.03 -14.93
C LYS A 174 5.44 -12.74 -15.49
N GLY A 175 6.62 -12.13 -15.40
CA GLY A 175 7.84 -12.63 -16.05
C GLY A 175 7.79 -12.60 -17.58
N MET A 176 6.84 -11.87 -18.18
CA MET A 176 6.67 -11.75 -19.63
C MET A 176 6.20 -10.34 -20.03
N ALA A 177 6.09 -10.10 -21.34
CA ALA A 177 5.64 -8.83 -21.87
C ALA A 177 4.26 -8.42 -21.31
N VAL A 178 4.16 -7.15 -20.90
CA VAL A 178 2.94 -6.53 -20.38
C VAL A 178 2.35 -5.64 -21.47
N THR A 179 1.07 -5.79 -21.74
CA THR A 179 0.37 -4.96 -22.72
C THR A 179 -0.08 -3.63 -22.11
N PRO A 180 -0.20 -2.55 -22.90
CA PRO A 180 -0.75 -1.28 -22.40
C PRO A 180 -2.15 -1.41 -21.79
N ARG A 181 -2.97 -2.35 -22.29
CA ARG A 181 -4.31 -2.62 -21.77
C ARG A 181 -4.29 -3.17 -20.34
N GLU A 182 -3.32 -4.03 -20.03
CA GLU A 182 -3.16 -4.58 -18.68
C GLU A 182 -2.73 -3.50 -17.68
N VAL A 183 -1.76 -2.66 -18.06
CA VAL A 183 -1.35 -1.51 -17.25
C VAL A 183 -2.53 -0.57 -17.00
N GLN A 184 -3.30 -0.25 -18.05
CA GLN A 184 -4.45 0.63 -17.94
C GLN A 184 -5.57 0.03 -17.07
N ARG A 185 -5.80 -1.28 -17.15
CA ARG A 185 -6.77 -1.97 -16.27
C ARG A 185 -6.35 -1.83 -14.81
N LEU A 186 -5.09 -2.13 -14.49
CA LEU A 186 -4.60 -2.02 -13.12
C LEU A 186 -4.61 -0.57 -12.62
N TYR A 187 -4.26 0.39 -13.47
CA TYR A 187 -4.35 1.82 -13.15
C TYR A 187 -5.77 2.22 -12.71
N VAL A 188 -6.79 1.78 -13.44
CA VAL A 188 -8.20 2.04 -13.06
C VAL A 188 -8.53 1.40 -11.72
N GLN A 189 -8.08 0.18 -11.46
CA GLN A 189 -8.35 -0.49 -10.18
C GLN A 189 -7.66 0.23 -9.00
N VAL A 190 -6.45 0.74 -9.19
CA VAL A 190 -5.64 1.42 -8.16
C VAL A 190 -6.16 2.82 -7.82
N ASN A 191 -6.75 3.54 -8.78
CA ASN A 191 -7.19 4.93 -8.63
C ASN A 191 -8.71 5.08 -8.46
N LYS A 192 -9.38 4.06 -7.91
CA LYS A 192 -10.84 4.04 -7.77
C LYS A 192 -11.32 4.39 -6.38
#